data_AF-A0A316WFQ9-F1
#
_entry.id   AF-A0A316WFQ9-F1
#
_cell.length_a   1.000
_cell.length_b   1.000
_cell.length_c   1.000
_cell.angle_alpha   90.00
_cell.angle_beta   90.00
_cell.angle_gamma   90.00
#
_symmetry.space_group_name_H-M   'P 1'
#
loop_
_entity.id
_entity.type
_entity.pdbx_description
1 polymer ?
#
loop_
_entity_poly.entity_id
_entity_poly.type
_entity_poly.pdbx_seq_one_letter_code
_entity_poly.pdbx_strand_id
1 'polypeptide(L)'
;MKPNNEDCYWLLDLIFLLQEYIVYHSEIQAWELIRVSDNSFNLSWSNEKREIIFENNDMNVSFYFDYLKIIKKGNLLCLPIEESLY
;
A
#
# COMPACT_ATOMS: atom_id res chain seq x y z
N MET A 1 -14.69 13.33 -17.96
CA MET A 1 -14.96 13.68 -16.54
C MET A 1 -14.40 12.56 -15.69
N LYS A 2 -13.50 12.86 -14.75
CA LYS A 2 -13.12 11.89 -13.72
C LYS A 2 -14.37 11.59 -12.87
N PRO A 3 -14.63 10.33 -12.46
CA PRO A 3 -15.78 10.01 -11.63
C PRO A 3 -15.73 10.86 -10.34
N ASN A 4 -16.88 11.39 -9.92
CA ASN A 4 -16.99 12.30 -8.77
C ASN A 4 -16.71 11.63 -7.41
N ASN A 5 -16.55 10.30 -7.36
CA ASN A 5 -16.19 9.54 -6.18
C ASN A 5 -15.07 8.55 -6.55
N GLU A 6 -13.93 8.66 -5.88
CA GLU A 6 -12.90 7.63 -5.88
C GLU A 6 -13.24 6.61 -4.78
N ASP A 7 -13.30 5.34 -5.14
CA ASP A 7 -13.36 4.25 -4.18
C ASP A 7 -11.92 3.80 -3.89
N CYS A 8 -11.47 4.04 -2.66
CA CYS A 8 -10.12 3.75 -2.21
C CYS A 8 -10.06 2.57 -1.22
N TYR A 9 -11.19 1.89 -0.97
CA TYR A 9 -11.23 0.78 -0.02
C TYR A 9 -10.38 -0.42 -0.48
N TRP A 10 -10.18 -0.56 -1.79
CA TRP A 10 -9.39 -1.62 -2.40
C TRP A 10 -7.98 -1.76 -1.81
N LEU A 11 -7.35 -0.66 -1.39
CA LEU A 11 -6.00 -0.71 -0.81
C LEU A 11 -6.03 -1.33 0.58
N LEU A 12 -7.04 -0.97 1.39
CA LEU A 12 -7.22 -1.53 2.72
C LEU A 12 -7.58 -3.02 2.61
N ASP A 13 -8.50 -3.37 1.72
CA ASP A 13 -8.90 -4.76 1.47
C ASP A 13 -7.71 -5.62 1.05
N LEU A 14 -6.82 -5.09 0.20
CA LEU A 14 -5.62 -5.79 -0.21
C LEU A 14 -4.63 -5.98 0.96
N ILE A 15 -4.42 -4.95 1.77
CA ILE A 15 -3.56 -5.04 2.97
C ILE A 15 -4.13 -6.10 3.93
N PHE A 16 -5.45 -6.12 4.17
CA PHE A 16 -6.11 -7.12 5.01
C PHE A 16 -5.99 -8.54 4.43
N LEU A 17 -6.25 -8.72 3.13
CA LEU A 17 -6.15 -10.01 2.46
C LEU A 17 -4.72 -10.57 2.55
N LEU A 18 -3.71 -9.72 2.33
CA LEU A 18 -2.31 -10.16 2.36
C LEU A 18 -1.83 -10.49 3.78
N GLN A 19 -2.51 -10.03 4.83
CA GLN A 19 -2.24 -10.45 6.21
C GLN A 19 -2.62 -11.90 6.50
N GLU A 20 -3.57 -12.49 5.76
CA GLU A 20 -3.97 -13.88 6.00
C GLU A 20 -2.87 -14.88 5.59
N TYR A 21 -1.86 -14.42 4.83
CA TYR A 21 -0.76 -15.25 4.36
C TYR A 21 0.46 -15.13 5.28
N ILE A 22 0.82 -16.23 5.94
CA ILE A 22 1.97 -16.33 6.87
C ILE A 22 3.28 -15.81 6.26
N VAL A 23 3.49 -16.01 4.95
CA VAL A 23 4.69 -15.54 4.22
C VAL A 23 4.85 -14.01 4.27
N TYR A 24 3.76 -13.29 4.52
CA TYR A 24 3.73 -11.83 4.57
C TYR A 24 3.61 -11.27 6.00
N HIS A 25 3.74 -12.12 7.02
CA HIS A 25 3.82 -11.66 8.40
C HIS A 25 5.16 -10.95 8.66
N SER A 26 5.11 -9.63 8.69
CA SER A 26 6.10 -8.79 9.35
C SER A 26 5.40 -7.90 10.39
N GLU A 27 6.15 -7.58 11.45
CA GLU A 27 5.76 -6.59 12.45
C GLU A 27 5.58 -5.21 11.81
N ILE A 28 6.44 -4.87 10.84
CA ILE A 28 6.40 -3.61 10.09
C ILE A 28 6.35 -3.90 8.59
N GLN A 29 5.35 -3.32 7.91
CA GLN A 29 5.22 -3.36 6.46
C GLN A 29 5.11 -1.94 5.92
N ALA A 30 6.00 -1.56 5.01
CA ALA A 30 5.93 -0.27 4.32
C ALA A 30 5.34 -0.48 2.93
N TRP A 31 4.08 -0.10 2.76
CA TRP A 31 3.33 -0.18 1.50
C TRP A 31 3.53 1.08 0.68
N GLU A 32 3.86 0.92 -0.60
CA GLU A 32 4.07 2.01 -1.54
C GLU A 32 3.28 1.78 -2.81
N LEU A 33 2.40 2.73 -3.13
CA LEU A 33 1.63 2.78 -4.36
C LEU A 33 2.17 3.93 -5.22
N ILE A 34 2.65 3.62 -6.42
CA ILE A 34 3.28 4.58 -7.33
C ILE A 34 2.57 4.53 -8.68
N ARG A 35 2.10 5.69 -9.19
CA ARG A 35 1.53 5.79 -10.54
C ARG A 35 2.62 5.64 -11.59
N VAL A 36 2.39 4.77 -12.56
CA VAL A 36 3.29 4.54 -13.69
C VAL A 36 2.76 5.24 -14.96
N SER A 37 1.44 5.24 -15.15
CA SER A 37 0.75 5.98 -16.23
C SER A 37 -0.72 6.16 -15.86
N ASP A 38 -1.45 7.10 -16.47
CA ASP A 38 -2.90 7.34 -16.32
C ASP A 38 -3.55 6.73 -15.05
N ASN A 39 -4.13 5.52 -15.15
CA ASN A 39 -4.72 4.76 -14.03
C ASN A 39 -3.94 3.47 -13.70
N SER A 40 -2.71 3.34 -14.19
CA SER A 40 -1.79 2.24 -13.92
C SER A 40 -0.87 2.56 -12.74
N PHE A 41 -0.80 1.64 -11.79
CA PHE A 41 -0.01 1.77 -10.58
C PHE A 41 0.80 0.50 -10.30
N ASN A 42 1.96 0.69 -9.69
CA ASN A 42 2.69 -0.38 -9.04
C ASN A 42 2.47 -0.28 -7.54
N LEU A 43 2.17 -1.41 -6.92
CA LEU A 43 2.05 -1.54 -5.48
C LEU A 43 3.12 -2.50 -4.99
N SER A 44 3.89 -2.06 -4.01
CA SER A 44 4.83 -2.93 -3.32
C SER A 44 4.66 -2.81 -1.83
N TRP A 45 5.17 -3.81 -1.10
CA TRP A 45 5.50 -3.58 0.30
C TRP A 45 6.86 -4.16 0.65
N SER A 46 7.51 -3.48 1.57
CA SER A 46 8.82 -3.84 2.08
C SER A 46 8.82 -4.05 3.59
N ASN A 47 9.69 -4.93 4.06
CA ASN A 47 9.90 -5.15 5.50
C ASN A 47 10.72 -4.02 6.13
N GLU A 48 11.00 -4.13 7.42
CA GLU A 48 11.81 -3.19 8.20
C GLU A 48 13.24 -3.00 7.68
N LYS A 49 13.76 -3.95 6.88
CA LYS A 49 15.07 -3.87 6.22
C LYS A 49 15.00 -3.23 4.83
N ARG A 50 13.81 -2.79 4.40
CA ARG A 50 13.52 -2.27 3.06
C ARG A 50 13.68 -3.32 1.95
N GLU A 51 13.61 -4.59 2.30
CA GLU A 51 13.55 -5.67 1.32
C GLU A 51 12.12 -5.76 0.81
N ILE A 52 11.93 -5.72 -0.51
CA ILE A 52 10.61 -5.87 -1.14
C ILE A 52 10.17 -7.33 -0.98
N ILE A 53 9.04 -7.54 -0.32
CA ILE A 53 8.49 -8.87 -0.06
C ILE A 53 7.36 -9.19 -1.05
N PHE A 54 6.66 -8.15 -1.51
CA PHE A 54 5.57 -8.26 -2.45
C PHE A 54 5.62 -7.10 -3.43
N GLU A 55 5.28 -7.41 -4.67
CA GLU A 55 5.09 -6.44 -5.73
C GLU A 55 3.93 -6.89 -6.61
N ASN A 56 3.07 -5.94 -6.95
CA ASN A 56 2.00 -6.08 -7.90
C ASN A 56 2.09 -4.91 -8.89
N ASN A 57 2.51 -5.22 -10.10
CA ASN A 57 2.74 -4.24 -11.15
C ASN A 57 1.50 -4.10 -12.04
N ASP A 58 1.35 -2.94 -12.66
CA ASP A 58 0.29 -2.64 -13.63
C ASP A 58 -1.14 -2.76 -13.08
N MET A 59 -1.34 -2.43 -11.81
CA MET A 59 -2.67 -2.34 -11.20
C MET A 59 -3.47 -1.21 -11.85
N ASN A 60 -4.62 -1.54 -12.43
CA ASN A 60 -5.53 -0.55 -13.00
C ASN A 60 -6.54 -0.08 -11.94
N VAL A 61 -6.24 1.06 -11.31
CA VAL A 61 -7.06 1.64 -10.24
C VAL A 61 -7.30 3.13 -10.49
N SER A 62 -8.49 3.60 -10.14
CA SER A 62 -8.82 5.03 -10.19
C SER A 62 -8.40 5.67 -8.86
N PHE A 63 -7.25 6.33 -8.86
CA PHE A 63 -6.73 6.99 -7.67
C PHE A 63 -6.15 8.37 -8.02
N TYR A 64 -6.43 9.38 -7.21
CA TYR A 64 -6.06 10.77 -7.50
C TYR A 64 -4.57 11.03 -7.36
N PHE A 65 -3.94 10.45 -6.33
CA PHE A 65 -2.55 10.72 -6.00
C PHE A 65 -1.60 9.89 -6.85
N ASP A 66 -0.45 10.48 -7.19
CA ASP A 66 0.61 9.78 -7.91
C ASP A 66 1.44 8.87 -7.01
N TYR A 67 1.41 9.15 -5.70
CA TYR A 67 2.14 8.40 -4.70
C TYR A 67 1.37 8.34 -3.39
N LEU A 68 1.34 7.16 -2.78
CA LEU A 68 0.86 6.94 -1.43
C LEU A 68 1.78 5.96 -0.73
N LYS A 69 2.14 6.29 0.51
CA LYS A 69 2.88 5.41 1.40
C LYS A 69 2.11 5.21 2.70
N ILE A 70 1.97 3.96 3.11
CA ILE A 70 1.35 3.58 4.38
C ILE A 70 2.31 2.64 5.11
N ILE A 71 2.55 2.92 6.39
CA ILE A 71 3.31 2.03 7.26
C ILE A 71 2.31 1.25 8.11
N LYS A 72 2.35 -0.07 8.05
CA LYS A 72 1.58 -0.95 8.91
C LYS A 72 2.48 -1.45 10.03
N LYS A 73 2.09 -1.24 11.29
CA LYS A 73 2.78 -1.74 12.49
C LYS A 73 1.84 -2.58 13.33
N GLY A 74 2.02 -3.90 13.37
CA GLY A 74 1.06 -4.79 14.02
C GLY A 74 -0.33 -4.62 13.40
N ASN A 75 -1.30 -4.08 14.15
CA ASN A 75 -2.67 -3.80 13.68
C ASN A 75 -2.92 -2.31 13.38
N LEU A 76 -1.89 -1.47 13.42
CA LEU A 76 -2.00 -0.03 13.16
C LEU A 76 -1.59 0.28 11.72
N LEU A 77 -2.33 1.20 11.09
CA LEU A 77 -1.94 1.86 9.85
C LEU A 77 -1.52 3.29 10.18
N CYS A 78 -0.30 3.62 9.80
CA CYS A 78 0.38 4.86 10.12
C CYS A 78 0.75 5.59 8.81
N LEU A 79 0.65 6.91 8.84
CA LEU A 79 1.27 7.75 7.83
C LEU A 79 2.80 7.71 7.98
N PRO A 80 3.58 8.05 6.94
CA PRO A 80 5.03 8.03 7.00
C PRO A 80 5.61 8.89 8.14
N ILE A 81 4.96 10.01 8.46
CA ILE A 81 5.38 10.89 9.55
C ILE A 81 5.16 10.27 10.95
N GLU A 82 4.29 9.27 11.05
CA GLU A 82 3.97 8.56 12.28
C GLU A 82 4.84 7.31 12.49
N GLU A 83 5.73 7.00 11.53
CA GLU A 83 6.61 5.82 11.58
C GLU A 83 7.52 5.80 12.82
N SER A 84 7.91 6.95 13.36
CA SER A 84 8.76 7.02 14.55
C SER A 84 8.00 7.22 15.87
N LEU A 85 6.67 7.39 15.80
CA LEU A 85 5.83 7.71 16.96
C LEU A 85 5.24 6.46 17.65
N TYR A 86 5.04 5.40 16.89
CA TYR A 86 4.49 4.11 17.32
C TYR A 86 5.45 2.97 16.97
#